data_AF-A0A968JQT6-F1
#
_entry.id   AF-A0A968JQT6-F1
#
_cell.length_a   1.000
_cell.length_b   1.000
_cell.length_c   1.000
_cell.angle_alpha   90.00
_cell.angle_beta   90.00
_cell.angle_gamma   90.00
#
_symmetry.space_group_name_H-M   'P 1'
#
loop_
_entity.id
_entity.type
_entity.pdbx_description
1 polymer ?
#
loop_
_entity_poly.entity_id
_entity_poly.type
_entity_poly.pdbx_seq_one_letter_code
_entity_poly.pdbx_strand_id
1 'polypeptide(L)' 'MISIYKDSPAEGANMEMGFIIQKVNDISISNVEELLTAIDLIEDEIVLEGVYENFSGKYLYRIPIFEQE' A
#
# COMPACT_ATOMS: atom_id res chain seq x y z
N MET A 1 9.55 -9.00 -12.40
CA MET A 1 8.64 -8.02 -13.05
C MET A 1 7.72 -7.53 -11.95
N ILE A 2 7.69 -6.22 -11.69
CA ILE A 2 6.74 -5.61 -10.75
C ILE A 2 5.57 -5.14 -11.62
N SER A 3 4.35 -5.56 -11.28
CA SER A 3 3.14 -5.27 -12.05
C SER A 3 2.00 -4.94 -11.08
N ILE A 4 1.17 -3.97 -11.45
CA ILE A 4 -0.13 -3.73 -10.82
C ILE A 4 -1.16 -4.50 -11.64
N TYR A 5 -1.97 -5.34 -10.99
CA TYR A 5 -2.98 -6.14 -11.66
C TYR A 5 -4.24 -5.32 -11.94
N LYS A 6 -4.84 -5.55 -13.10
CA LYS A 6 -6.13 -4.95 -13.45
C LYS A 6 -7.22 -5.44 -12.49
N ASP A 7 -8.12 -4.54 -12.11
CA ASP A 7 -9.21 -4.74 -11.16
C ASP A 7 -8.73 -5.04 -9.73
N SER A 8 -7.46 -4.77 -9.42
CA SER A 8 -6.94 -4.87 -8.06
C SER A 8 -7.25 -3.61 -7.24
N PRO A 9 -7.34 -3.73 -5.90
CA PRO A 9 -7.50 -2.56 -5.03
C PRO A 9 -6.39 -1.51 -5.21
N ALA A 10 -5.17 -1.95 -5.59
CA ALA A 10 -4.06 -1.07 -5.92
C ALA A 10 -4.29 -0.26 -7.21
N GLU A 11 -4.87 -0.86 -8.25
CA GLU A 11 -5.26 -0.12 -9.46
C GLU A 11 -6.38 0.88 -9.14
N GLY A 12 -7.38 0.48 -8.36
CA GLY A 12 -8.47 1.36 -7.92
C GLY A 12 -7.97 2.58 -7.11
N ALA A 13 -6.91 2.40 -6.31
CA ALA A 13 -6.25 3.48 -5.60
C ALA A 13 -5.36 4.36 -6.50
N ASN A 14 -5.29 4.11 -7.81
CA ASN A 14 -4.38 4.75 -8.77
C ASN A 14 -2.91 4.63 -8.33
N MET A 15 -2.55 3.46 -7.80
CA MET A 15 -1.18 3.18 -7.38
C MET A 15 -0.27 3.01 -8.59
N GLU A 16 0.81 3.81 -8.65
CA GLU A 16 1.78 3.69 -9.74
C GLU A 16 2.94 2.75 -9.40
N MET A 17 3.48 2.10 -10.43
CA MET A 17 4.67 1.27 -10.29
C MET A 17 5.87 2.10 -9.79
N GLY A 18 6.72 1.47 -8.96
CA GLY A 18 7.89 2.12 -8.37
C GLY A 18 7.62 2.84 -7.05
N PHE A 19 6.40 2.75 -6.50
CA PHE A 19 6.11 3.20 -5.16
C PHE A 19 6.80 2.32 -4.11
N ILE A 20 7.56 2.94 -3.22
CA ILE A 20 8.24 2.29 -2.10
C ILE A 20 7.43 2.54 -0.83
N ILE A 21 6.77 1.49 -0.35
CA ILE A 21 6.00 1.51 0.90
C ILE A 21 6.99 1.57 2.09
N GLN A 22 6.75 2.49 3.02
CA GLN A 22 7.53 2.63 4.26
C GLN A 22 6.67 2.51 5.52
N LYS A 23 5.35 2.78 5.43
CA LYS A 23 4.41 2.58 6.53
C LYS A 23 3.05 2.10 6.08
N VAL A 24 2.34 1.47 7.00
CA VAL A 24 0.95 1.01 6.89
C VAL A 24 0.22 1.41 8.16
N ASN A 25 -0.84 2.23 8.09
CA ASN A 25 -1.64 2.67 9.26
C ASN A 25 -0.78 3.01 10.50
N ASP A 26 0.16 3.94 10.34
CA ASP A 26 1.15 4.35 11.36
C ASP A 26 2.22 3.33 11.77
N ILE A 27 2.12 2.07 11.34
CA ILE A 27 3.13 1.03 11.55
C ILE A 27 4.24 1.17 10.50
N SER A 28 5.47 1.37 10.95
CA SER A 28 6.63 1.41 10.03
C SER A 28 7.03 0.00 9.63
N ILE A 29 7.26 -0.20 8.33
CA ILE A 29 7.63 -1.50 7.76
C ILE A 29 8.93 -1.36 6.97
N SER A 30 9.73 -2.42 6.95
CA SER A 30 11.01 -2.48 6.23
C SER A 30 11.11 -3.67 5.28
N ASN A 31 10.15 -4.60 5.34
CA ASN A 31 10.13 -5.81 4.54
C ASN A 31 8.69 -6.29 4.28
N VAL A 32 8.57 -7.32 3.44
CA VAL A 32 7.28 -7.87 3.00
C VAL A 32 6.55 -8.59 4.14
N GLU A 33 7.26 -9.28 5.04
CA GLU A 33 6.63 -10.00 6.15
C GLU A 33 5.95 -9.04 7.14
N GLU A 34 6.60 -7.92 7.45
CA GLU A 34 6.05 -6.84 8.26
C GLU A 34 4.85 -6.18 7.57
N LEU A 35 4.91 -5.98 6.25
CA LEU A 35 3.79 -5.45 5.46
C LEU A 35 2.56 -6.37 5.56
N LEU A 36 2.74 -7.68 5.35
CA LEU A 36 1.64 -8.65 5.43
C LEU A 36 1.03 -8.68 6.84
N THR A 37 1.88 -8.75 7.87
CA THR A 37 1.44 -8.76 9.27
C THR A 37 0.68 -7.47 9.63
N ALA A 38 1.15 -6.32 9.16
CA ALA A 38 0.48 -5.04 9.42
C ALA A 38 -0.88 -4.94 8.72
N ILE A 39 -1.01 -5.47 7.50
CA ILE A 39 -2.27 -5.50 6.76
C ILE A 39 -3.29 -6.43 7.41
N ASP A 40 -2.88 -7.61 7.88
CA ASP A 40 -3.76 -8.59 8.53
C ASP A 40 -4.41 -8.08 9.83
N LEU A 41 -3.87 -7.00 10.42
CA LEU A 41 -4.40 -6.38 11.63
C LEU A 41 -5.41 -5.26 11.35
N ILE A 42 -5.67 -4.93 10.08
CA ILE A 42 -6.50 -3.78 9.66
C ILE A 42 -7.86 -4.29 9.17
N GLU A 43 -8.93 -3.81 9.80
CA GLU A 43 -10.29 -4.25 9.50
C GLU A 43 -11.05 -3.29 8.56
N ASP A 44 -10.69 -2.00 8.54
CA ASP A 44 -11.46 -0.96 7.81
C ASP A 44 -10.77 -0.48 6.52
N GLU A 45 -9.65 0.24 6.65
CA GLU A 45 -8.96 0.91 5.55
C GLU A 45 -7.45 0.77 5.72
N ILE A 46 -6.77 0.33 4.66
CA ILE A 46 -5.31 0.32 4.57
C ILE A 46 -4.84 1.67 4.02
N VAL A 47 -3.99 2.34 4.77
CA VAL A 47 -3.29 3.57 4.41
C VAL A 47 -1.81 3.27 4.26
N LEU A 48 -1.32 3.28 3.03
CA LEU A 48 0.09 3.08 2.69
C LEU A 48 0.78 4.44 2.58
N GLU A 49 1.80 4.68 3.40
CA GLU A 49 2.71 5.82 3.27
C GLU A 49 4.00 5.37 2.60
N GLY A 50 4.46 6.13 1.62
CA GLY A 50 5.66 5.78 0.88
C GLY A 50 6.20 6.92 0.05
N VAL A 51 7.19 6.59 -0.79
CA VAL A 51 7.94 7.52 -1.62
C VAL A 51 8.15 6.94 -3.01
N TYR A 52 8.52 7.79 -3.96
CA TYR A 52 9.09 7.39 -5.23
C TYR A 52 10.55 7.80 -5.27
N GLU A 53 11.45 6.95 -5.78
CA GLU A 53 12.90 7.19 -5.78
C GLU A 53 13.29 8.54 -6.40
N ASN A 54 12.55 8.99 -7.42
CA ASN A 54 12.84 10.20 -8.18
C ASN A 54 12.05 11.44 -7.74
N PHE A 55 11.19 11.33 -6.72
CA PHE A 55 10.33 12.44 -6.29
C PHE A 55 10.54 12.76 -4.82
N SER A 56 10.73 14.05 -4.54
CA SER A 56 10.82 14.56 -3.18
C SER A 56 9.41 14.73 -2.61
N GLY A 57 8.97 13.79 -1.78
CA GLY A 57 7.68 13.85 -1.11
C GLY A 57 7.23 12.50 -0.58
N LYS A 58 6.35 12.54 0.42
CA LYS A 58 5.63 11.35 0.89
C LYS A 58 4.27 11.32 0.21
N TYR A 59 3.90 10.16 -0.31
CA TYR A 59 2.62 9.93 -0.94
C TYR A 59 1.84 8.91 -0.12
N LEU A 60 0.51 9.06 -0.17
CA LEU A 60 -0.42 8.26 0.61
C LEU A 60 -1.39 7.59 -0.34
N TYR A 61 -1.49 6.27 -0.24
CA TYR A 61 -2.53 5.47 -0.89
C TYR A 61 -3.50 4.95 0.14
N ARG A 62 -4.79 5.09 -0.15
CA ARG A 62 -5.88 4.58 0.68
C ARG A 62 -6.59 3.47 -0.05
N ILE A 63 -6.69 2.32 0.59
CA ILE A 63 -7.31 1.11 0.05
C ILE A 63 -8.37 0.67 1.05
N PRO A 64 -9.67 0.85 0.74
CA PRO A 64 -10.74 0.33 1.57
C PRO A 64 -10.72 -1.20 1.56
N ILE A 65 -10.87 -1.83 2.74
CA ILE A 65 -11.13 -3.27 2.85
C ILE A 65 -12.62 -3.45 2.58
N PHE A 66 -12.97 -3.89 1.38
CA PHE A 66 -14.28 -4.48 1.15
C PHE A 66 -14.13 -5.98 1.35
N GLU A 67 -14.89 -6.56 2.27
CA GLU A 67 -15.08 -8.02 2.26
C GLU A 67 -15.58 -8.40 0.87
N GLN A 68 -14.76 -9.13 0.12
CA GLN A 68 -15.22 -9.75 -1.11
C GLN A 68 -16.10 -10.93 -0.71
N GLU A 69 -17.43 -10.70 -0.68
CA GLU A 69 -18.46 -11.74 -0.57
C GLU A 69 -18.42 -12.73 -1.74
#